data_AF-A0A967T664-F1
#
_entry.id   AF-A0A967T664-F1
#
_cell.length_a   1.000
_cell.length_b   1.000
_cell.length_c   1.000
_cell.angle_alpha   90.00
_cell.angle_beta   90.00
_cell.angle_gamma   90.00
#
_symmetry.space_group_name_H-M   'P 1'
#
loop_
_entity.id
_entity.type
_entity.pdbx_description
1 polymer ?
#
loop_
_entity_poly.entity_id
_entity_poly.type
_entity_poly.pdbx_seq_one_letter_code
_entity_poly.pdbx_strand_id
1 'polypeptide(L)' 'MQTKIFTVGGTIDKIYFDKKSKYQVGEPAVGQVLKEANINFSYQIES' A
#
# COMPACT_ATOMS: atom_id res chain seq x y z
N MET A 1 -9.82 -20.03 -3.25
CA MET A 1 -8.73 -19.77 -2.29
C MET A 1 -8.39 -18.30 -2.39
N GLN A 2 -8.30 -17.56 -1.28
CA GLN A 2 -8.04 -16.13 -1.28
C GLN A 2 -6.62 -15.86 -0.76
N THR A 3 -5.82 -15.13 -1.52
CA THR A 3 -4.45 -14.77 -1.13
C THR A 3 -4.49 -13.54 -0.22
N LYS A 4 -3.96 -13.65 1.00
CA LYS A 4 -3.88 -12.52 1.93
C LYS A 4 -2.48 -11.88 1.87
N ILE A 5 -2.44 -10.59 1.64
CA ILE A 5 -1.22 -9.80 1.42
C ILE A 5 -1.13 -8.79 2.55
N PHE A 6 -0.09 -8.93 3.38
CA PHE A 6 0.20 -8.00 4.46
C PHE A 6 1.29 -7.05 4.00
N THR A 7 1.03 -5.75 4.04
CA THR A 7 1.99 -4.75 3.60
C THR A 7 1.69 -3.42 4.26
N VAL A 8 2.73 -2.66 4.60
CA VAL A 8 2.55 -1.31 5.13
C VAL A 8 2.46 -0.32 3.98
N GLY A 9 1.72 0.75 4.21
CA GLY A 9 1.64 1.82 3.24
C GLY A 9 2.78 2.83 3.32
N GLY A 10 2.75 3.81 2.44
CA GLY A 10 3.88 4.70 2.17
C GLY A 10 4.16 4.78 0.68
N THR A 11 4.74 5.91 0.24
CA THR A 11 4.98 6.12 -1.19
C THR A 11 6.26 5.41 -1.64
N ILE A 12 6.26 4.97 -2.90
CA ILE A 12 7.47 4.70 -3.69
C ILE A 12 8.38 5.96 -3.76
N ASP A 13 7.85 7.16 -3.43
CA ASP A 13 8.55 8.46 -3.50
C ASP A 13 8.08 9.51 -2.44
N LYS A 14 8.09 9.13 -1.14
CA LYS A 14 7.95 9.93 0.13
C LYS A 14 6.59 10.06 0.84
N ILE A 15 6.64 9.98 2.18
CA ILE A 15 5.75 10.69 3.11
C ILE A 15 6.52 11.15 4.35
N TYR A 16 6.73 12.45 4.50
CA TYR A 16 7.19 13.09 5.75
C TYR A 16 6.81 14.59 5.76
N PHE A 17 6.45 15.11 6.93
CA PHE A 17 6.38 16.56 7.19
C PHE A 17 7.21 16.90 8.45
N ASP A 18 7.81 18.10 8.47
CA ASP A 18 8.91 18.51 9.37
C ASP A 18 8.50 18.75 10.85
N LYS A 19 9.43 19.29 11.65
CA LYS A 19 9.40 19.50 13.13
C LYS A 19 8.09 20.06 13.75
N LYS A 20 7.09 20.49 12.99
CA LYS A 20 5.76 20.90 13.51
C LYS A 20 4.56 20.09 12.98
N SER A 21 4.75 19.13 12.10
CA SER A 21 3.67 18.34 11.50
C SER A 21 3.76 16.87 11.92
N LYS A 22 2.61 16.25 12.21
CA LYS A 22 2.56 14.83 12.59
C LYS A 22 3.02 13.97 11.42
N TYR A 23 3.93 13.03 11.69
CA TYR A 23 4.31 11.98 10.76
C TYR A 23 3.07 11.24 10.25
N GLN A 24 2.99 10.99 8.95
CA GLN A 24 1.91 10.25 8.32
C GLN A 24 2.51 9.14 7.46
N VAL A 25 1.83 8.01 7.44
CA VAL A 25 2.08 6.90 6.54
C VAL A 25 0.85 6.82 5.65
N GLY A 26 1.07 6.63 4.35
CA GLY A 26 0.03 6.61 3.33
C GLY A 26 -0.39 5.17 3.07
N GLU A 27 -1.15 4.95 2.02
CA GLU A 27 -1.68 3.62 1.70
C GLU A 27 -0.64 2.72 1.00
N PRO A 28 -0.80 1.38 1.04
CA PRO A 28 0.07 0.44 0.34
C PRO A 28 0.00 0.54 -1.19
N ALA A 29 1.16 0.68 -1.82
CA ALA A 29 1.27 0.74 -3.29
C ALA A 29 0.87 -0.56 -4.00
N VAL A 30 0.91 -1.71 -3.31
CA VAL A 30 0.66 -3.03 -3.90
C VAL A 30 -0.75 -3.14 -4.51
N GLY A 31 -1.74 -2.42 -3.96
CA GLY A 31 -3.10 -2.44 -4.49
C GLY A 31 -3.18 -1.94 -5.93
N GLN A 32 -2.43 -0.88 -6.24
CA GLN A 32 -2.35 -0.33 -7.59
C GLN A 32 -1.59 -1.27 -8.53
N VAL A 33 -0.45 -1.82 -8.07
CA VAL A 33 0.36 -2.77 -8.85
C VAL A 33 -0.44 -4.00 -9.27
N LEU A 34 -1.21 -4.59 -8.34
CA LEU A 34 -2.02 -5.77 -8.63
C LEU A 34 -3.15 -5.47 -9.62
N LYS A 35 -3.74 -4.28 -9.53
CA LYS A 35 -4.76 -3.82 -10.49
C LYS A 35 -4.18 -3.63 -11.88
N GLU A 36 -3.00 -3.01 -12.00
CA GLU A 36 -2.29 -2.81 -13.28
C GLU A 36 -1.82 -4.13 -13.90
N ALA A 37 -1.40 -5.08 -13.06
CA ALA A 37 -0.98 -6.42 -13.48
C ALA A 37 -2.15 -7.31 -13.96
N ASN A 38 -3.40 -6.85 -13.82
CA ASN A 38 -4.62 -7.54 -14.26
C ASN A 38 -4.68 -9.01 -13.80
N ILE A 39 -4.36 -9.24 -12.53
CA ILE A 39 -4.34 -10.59 -11.97
C ILE A 39 -5.73 -11.21 -11.89
N ASN A 40 -5.81 -12.52 -12.09
CA ASN A 40 -7.07 -13.26 -12.19
C ASN A 40 -7.47 -14.01 -10.90
N PHE A 41 -6.71 -13.85 -9.82
CA PHE A 41 -6.98 -14.50 -8.54
C PHE A 41 -7.52 -13.51 -7.50
N SER A 42 -8.30 -14.02 -6.55
CA SER A 42 -8.84 -13.22 -5.45
C SER A 42 -7.77 -12.94 -4.40
N TYR A 43 -7.66 -11.69 -3.98
CA TYR A 43 -6.71 -11.25 -2.94
C TYR A 43 -7.36 -10.31 -1.92
N GLN A 44 -6.70 -10.15 -0.78
CA GLN A 44 -7.03 -9.16 0.24
C GLN A 44 -5.74 -8.49 0.72
N ILE A 45 -5.77 -7.17 0.90
CA ILE A 45 -4.64 -6.39 1.42
C ILE A 45 -4.97 -5.94 2.86
N GLU A 46 -3.97 -6.05 3.75
CA GLU A 46 -4.04 -5.57 5.13
C GLU A 46 -2.74 -4.81 5.47
N SER A 47 -2.86 -3.65 6.12
CA SER A 47 -1.75 -2.73 6.44
C SER A 47 -1.75 -2.26 7.88
#